data_AF-A0A7S1LMU6-F1
#
_entry.id   AF-A0A7S1LMU6-F1
#
_cell.length_a   1.000
_cell.length_b   1.000
_cell.length_c   1.000
_cell.angle_alpha   90.00
_cell.angle_beta   90.00
_cell.angle_gamma   90.00
#
_symmetry.space_group_name_H-M   'P 1'
#
loop_
_entity.id
_entity.type
_entity.pdbx_description
1 polymer ?
#
loop_
_entity_poly.entity_id
_entity_poly.type
_entity_poly.pdbx_seq_one_letter_code
_entity_poly.pdbx_strand_id
1 'polypeptide(L)'
;HAYRHRYMQWRRGAARGAVGELTAASLAETADPYKFEYWYPTASIFKWRFTTAYWIAIFYLLGAFLFTFSNSLAFFHGPGGIEMLHWLNAVGAVFFTVAAYWAYLQLINIPVQKEERVAYLIPDLVDWKELFQRVPVSSVVGSISYFVGAVLFNVGAFAMFYPFESVESKTYFIAVPNFLGSVGFATGGICEAIHNRIIRGGLSGSNPGDVVWWATIANVIGDFLFFSGSVPDLLYMHSQNPLKDYWISFSYSVGSAMFILSSILMLAMWRVNDFGLTLIKQLNFAIRSTGYVALTRQRGPKASQDHIGLQIQLSESEEVEDGEGRMSARGAMFIVIYTWFAFVAIVNCTCKHIWYENTPMPHFLQHFLDLGMQIFALGVIGLVLVIHSVVTEIPDEQPYHFALVASRFVLLSGAIIQTSIMVTFFIAPRGSYRHALGGPAIA
;
A
#
# COMPACT_ATOMS: atom_id res chain seq x y z
N HIS A 1 -4.97 23.51 -12.93
CA HIS A 1 -4.42 24.87 -13.14
C HIS A 1 -3.50 25.33 -11.98
N ALA A 2 -3.79 25.04 -10.71
CA ALA A 2 -2.87 25.30 -9.59
C ALA A 2 -1.50 24.61 -9.72
N TYR A 3 -1.45 23.34 -10.16
CA TYR A 3 -0.19 22.65 -10.51
C TYR A 3 0.58 23.40 -11.60
N ARG A 4 -0.11 23.82 -12.67
CA ARG A 4 0.44 24.66 -13.75
C ARG A 4 0.85 26.06 -13.26
N HIS A 5 0.22 26.61 -12.23
CA HIS A 5 0.51 27.96 -11.73
C HIS A 5 1.65 27.97 -10.70
N ARG A 6 1.75 26.98 -9.81
CA ARG A 6 2.94 26.75 -8.95
C ARG A 6 4.15 26.39 -9.82
N TYR A 7 3.93 25.58 -10.85
CA TYR A 7 4.86 25.38 -11.96
C TYR A 7 5.27 26.70 -12.65
N MET A 8 4.37 27.69 -12.77
CA MET A 8 4.66 29.00 -13.38
C MET A 8 5.20 30.07 -12.40
N GLN A 9 4.96 29.94 -11.08
CA GLN A 9 5.52 30.81 -10.03
C GLN A 9 6.92 30.37 -9.65
N TRP A 10 7.18 29.06 -9.61
CA TRP A 10 8.53 28.52 -9.53
C TRP A 10 9.40 28.97 -10.72
N ARG A 11 8.84 29.01 -11.94
CA ARG A 11 9.46 29.63 -13.14
C ARG A 11 9.88 31.10 -12.98
N ARG A 12 9.41 31.81 -11.94
CA ARG A 12 9.79 33.19 -11.64
C ARG A 12 10.87 33.29 -10.55
N GLY A 13 11.40 32.18 -10.05
CA GLY A 13 12.50 32.14 -9.10
C GLY A 13 12.11 32.28 -7.62
N ALA A 14 10.90 31.87 -7.24
CA ALA A 14 10.33 32.21 -5.93
C ALA A 14 10.35 31.11 -4.83
N ALA A 15 11.07 29.99 -4.96
CA ALA A 15 11.05 28.92 -3.93
C ALA A 15 12.42 28.30 -3.65
N ARG A 16 12.80 28.22 -2.36
CA ARG A 16 14.12 27.82 -1.81
C ARG A 16 14.02 26.54 -0.92
N GLY A 17 15.10 25.78 -0.80
CA GLY A 17 15.15 24.43 -0.21
C GLY A 17 15.59 24.33 1.27
N ALA A 18 15.36 23.16 1.88
CA ALA A 18 15.53 22.86 3.32
C ALA A 18 16.97 22.51 3.75
N VAL A 19 17.33 22.86 4.99
CA VAL A 19 18.65 22.65 5.62
C VAL A 19 18.71 21.33 6.41
N GLY A 20 19.74 20.51 6.14
CA GLY A 20 19.99 19.21 6.77
C GLY A 20 21.08 18.40 6.03
N GLU A 21 22.24 19.03 5.89
CA GLU A 21 23.56 18.53 5.43
C GLU A 21 23.67 17.23 4.60
N LEU A 22 23.59 17.39 3.28
CA LEU A 22 24.63 16.89 2.38
C LEU A 22 25.48 18.10 2.01
N THR A 23 26.78 18.11 2.35
CA THR A 23 27.68 19.19 1.96
C THR A 23 27.65 19.37 0.44
N ALA A 24 27.73 20.61 -0.06
CA ALA A 24 27.80 20.87 -1.50
C ALA A 24 28.93 20.10 -2.20
N ALA A 25 29.99 19.74 -1.45
CA ALA A 25 31.04 18.83 -1.90
C ALA A 25 30.57 17.36 -2.07
N SER A 26 29.73 16.83 -1.16
CA SER A 26 29.12 15.50 -1.29
C SER A 26 28.09 15.42 -2.42
N LEU A 27 27.37 16.51 -2.67
CA LEU A 27 26.49 16.68 -3.83
C LEU A 27 27.32 16.87 -5.11
N ALA A 28 28.42 17.61 -5.10
CA ALA A 28 29.28 17.75 -6.29
C ALA A 28 29.99 16.44 -6.70
N GLU A 29 30.27 15.54 -5.75
CA GLU A 29 30.84 14.21 -6.06
C GLU A 29 29.80 13.17 -6.50
N THR A 30 28.50 13.34 -6.18
CA THR A 30 27.48 12.29 -6.46
C THR A 30 26.19 12.75 -7.15
N ALA A 31 25.83 14.02 -7.06
CA ALA A 31 24.73 14.66 -7.79
C ALA A 31 25.19 14.94 -9.22
N ASP A 32 25.35 13.86 -9.94
CA ASP A 32 25.31 13.89 -11.38
C ASP A 32 23.87 14.30 -11.77
N PRO A 33 23.63 15.53 -12.30
CA PRO A 33 22.29 15.96 -12.73
C PRO A 33 21.70 15.02 -13.79
N TYR A 34 22.54 14.30 -14.54
CA TYR A 34 22.09 13.25 -15.44
C TYR A 34 21.41 12.09 -14.71
N LYS A 35 21.70 11.85 -13.42
CA LYS A 35 21.00 10.81 -12.62
C LYS A 35 19.54 11.15 -12.37
N PHE A 36 19.15 12.41 -12.15
CA PHE A 36 17.73 12.70 -11.93
C PHE A 36 16.93 12.52 -13.23
N GLU A 37 17.39 13.13 -14.34
CA GLU A 37 16.79 12.94 -15.66
C GLU A 37 16.75 11.46 -16.06
N TYR A 38 17.72 10.68 -15.61
CA TYR A 38 17.74 9.25 -15.83
C TYR A 38 16.61 8.51 -15.11
N TRP A 39 16.34 8.84 -13.84
CA TRP A 39 15.24 8.23 -13.09
C TRP A 39 13.89 8.81 -13.52
N TYR A 40 13.81 10.09 -13.88
CA TYR A 40 12.58 10.78 -14.23
C TYR A 40 12.72 11.49 -15.58
N PRO A 41 12.83 10.73 -16.68
CA PRO A 41 13.11 11.32 -17.99
C PRO A 41 11.95 12.17 -18.50
N THR A 42 10.72 11.92 -18.02
CA THR A 42 9.54 12.69 -18.40
C THR A 42 8.65 12.98 -17.20
N ALA A 43 7.88 14.06 -17.30
CA ALA A 43 6.84 14.41 -16.33
C ALA A 43 5.77 13.31 -16.18
N SER A 44 5.51 12.58 -17.27
CA SER A 44 4.57 11.46 -17.29
C SER A 44 5.06 10.31 -16.43
N ILE A 45 6.34 9.93 -16.54
CA ILE A 45 6.95 8.86 -15.73
C ILE A 45 6.99 9.25 -14.25
N PHE A 46 7.35 10.50 -13.95
CA PHE A 46 7.28 11.01 -12.58
C PHE A 46 5.86 10.88 -12.00
N LYS A 47 4.85 11.36 -12.73
CA LYS A 47 3.45 11.29 -12.29
C LYS A 47 2.98 9.85 -12.12
N TRP A 48 3.37 8.96 -13.03
CA TRP A 48 3.05 7.55 -12.95
C TRP A 48 3.66 6.92 -11.69
N ARG A 49 4.95 7.12 -11.39
CA ARG A 49 5.59 6.61 -10.17
C ARG A 49 4.98 7.21 -8.90
N PHE A 50 4.71 8.51 -8.92
CA PHE A 50 4.03 9.23 -7.84
C PHE A 50 2.69 8.59 -7.50
N THR A 51 1.83 8.42 -8.50
CA THR A 51 0.50 7.82 -8.34
C THR A 51 0.60 6.34 -7.99
N THR A 52 1.55 5.61 -8.55
CA THR A 52 1.73 4.18 -8.27
C THR A 52 2.18 3.96 -6.82
N ALA A 53 3.11 4.77 -6.30
CA ALA A 53 3.57 4.69 -4.91
C ALA A 53 2.42 4.95 -3.91
N TYR A 54 1.56 5.92 -4.21
CA TYR A 54 0.33 6.18 -3.43
C TYR A 54 -0.56 4.94 -3.32
N TRP A 55 -0.89 4.34 -4.45
CA TRP A 55 -1.81 3.20 -4.49
C TRP A 55 -1.21 1.92 -3.93
N ILE A 56 0.10 1.70 -4.07
CA ILE A 56 0.80 0.60 -3.36
C ILE A 56 0.54 0.71 -1.86
N ALA A 57 0.75 1.89 -1.27
CA ALA A 57 0.50 2.10 0.15
C ALA A 57 -0.98 1.95 0.54
N ILE A 58 -1.92 2.40 -0.29
CA ILE A 58 -3.37 2.25 -0.05
C ILE A 58 -3.79 0.78 -0.09
N PHE A 59 -3.36 0.03 -1.09
CA PHE A 59 -3.74 -1.38 -1.24
C PHE A 59 -3.12 -2.24 -0.13
N TYR A 60 -1.86 -2.01 0.24
CA TYR A 60 -1.30 -2.67 1.43
C TYR A 60 -2.06 -2.30 2.70
N LEU A 61 -2.44 -1.04 2.89
CA LEU A 61 -3.21 -0.62 4.07
C LEU A 61 -4.61 -1.27 4.13
N LEU A 62 -5.33 -1.35 3.01
CA LEU A 62 -6.62 -2.06 2.94
C LEU A 62 -6.49 -3.54 3.24
N GLY A 63 -5.53 -4.21 2.58
CA GLY A 63 -5.29 -5.63 2.80
C GLY A 63 -4.90 -5.91 4.25
N ALA A 64 -4.08 -5.04 4.84
CA ALA A 64 -3.61 -5.19 6.20
C ALA A 64 -4.72 -4.98 7.25
N PHE A 65 -5.64 -4.03 7.02
CA PHE A 65 -6.85 -3.91 7.85
C PHE A 65 -7.70 -5.19 7.81
N LEU A 66 -7.95 -5.71 6.60
CA LEU A 66 -8.77 -6.93 6.43
C LEU A 66 -8.14 -8.14 7.12
N PHE A 67 -6.84 -8.39 6.94
CA PHE A 67 -6.13 -9.49 7.60
C PHE A 67 -6.05 -9.32 9.12
N THR A 68 -5.81 -8.11 9.60
CA THR A 68 -5.74 -7.86 11.05
C THR A 68 -7.09 -8.14 11.68
N PHE A 69 -8.14 -7.61 11.07
CA PHE A 69 -9.49 -7.82 11.56
C PHE A 69 -9.88 -9.30 11.49
N SER A 70 -9.72 -9.95 10.34
CA SER A 70 -10.12 -11.35 10.14
C SER A 70 -9.44 -12.31 11.13
N ASN A 71 -8.12 -12.20 11.30
CA ASN A 71 -7.37 -13.05 12.23
C ASN A 71 -7.64 -12.66 13.70
N SER A 72 -7.99 -11.41 13.99
CA SER A 72 -8.41 -11.03 15.33
C SER A 72 -9.74 -11.67 15.77
N LEU A 73 -10.65 -11.92 14.83
CA LEU A 73 -11.95 -12.55 15.12
C LEU A 73 -11.82 -13.97 15.65
N ALA A 74 -10.74 -14.68 15.29
CA ALA A 74 -10.44 -16.00 15.81
C ALA A 74 -10.24 -15.98 17.34
N PHE A 75 -9.77 -14.88 17.92
CA PHE A 75 -9.63 -14.74 19.38
C PHE A 75 -10.94 -14.42 20.08
N PHE A 76 -11.77 -13.60 19.44
CA PHE A 76 -12.99 -13.10 20.04
C PHE A 76 -14.21 -13.99 19.77
N HIS A 77 -14.02 -15.10 19.05
CA HIS A 77 -15.11 -15.97 18.57
C HIS A 77 -16.20 -15.14 17.89
N GLY A 78 -15.78 -14.23 17.00
CA GLY A 78 -16.69 -13.29 16.36
C GLY A 78 -17.82 -13.99 15.57
N PRO A 79 -19.01 -13.37 15.48
CA PRO A 79 -20.11 -13.88 14.67
C PRO A 79 -19.70 -14.04 13.20
N GLY A 80 -20.34 -14.95 12.46
CA GLY A 80 -20.02 -15.22 11.05
C GLY A 80 -18.92 -16.26 10.82
N GLY A 81 -18.27 -16.71 11.91
CA GLY A 81 -17.43 -17.92 11.91
C GLY A 81 -16.38 -17.96 10.80
N ILE A 82 -16.22 -19.14 10.21
CA ILE A 82 -15.22 -19.46 9.20
C ILE A 82 -15.45 -18.67 7.90
N GLU A 83 -16.69 -18.41 7.52
CA GLU A 83 -17.02 -17.68 6.29
C GLU A 83 -16.50 -16.25 6.29
N MET A 84 -16.66 -15.54 7.42
CA MET A 84 -16.14 -14.18 7.54
C MET A 84 -14.61 -14.16 7.45
N LEU A 85 -13.95 -15.12 8.10
CA LEU A 85 -12.50 -15.28 8.01
C LEU A 85 -12.05 -15.49 6.55
N HIS A 86 -12.70 -16.39 5.82
CA HIS A 86 -12.33 -16.72 4.44
C HIS A 86 -12.51 -15.55 3.48
N TRP A 87 -13.67 -14.90 3.50
CA TRP A 87 -13.96 -13.75 2.63
C TRP A 87 -13.00 -12.59 2.86
N LEU A 88 -12.77 -12.22 4.11
CA LEU A 88 -11.90 -11.08 4.42
C LEU A 88 -10.43 -11.41 4.11
N ASN A 89 -9.98 -12.65 4.36
CA ASN A 89 -8.63 -13.09 3.98
C ASN A 89 -8.44 -13.08 2.46
N ALA A 90 -9.40 -13.58 1.68
CA ALA A 90 -9.30 -13.61 0.23
C ALA A 90 -9.26 -12.20 -0.37
N VAL A 91 -10.16 -11.30 0.08
CA VAL A 91 -10.16 -9.91 -0.39
C VAL A 91 -8.88 -9.19 0.04
N GLY A 92 -8.40 -9.43 1.27
CA GLY A 92 -7.13 -8.89 1.76
C GLY A 92 -5.93 -9.37 0.93
N ALA A 93 -5.89 -10.66 0.58
CA ALA A 93 -4.85 -11.26 -0.26
C ALA A 93 -4.80 -10.65 -1.67
N VAL A 94 -5.97 -10.34 -2.25
CA VAL A 94 -6.08 -9.65 -3.54
C VAL A 94 -5.46 -8.25 -3.46
N PHE A 95 -5.79 -7.47 -2.43
CA PHE A 95 -5.20 -6.13 -2.27
C PHE A 95 -3.68 -6.17 -2.11
N PHE A 96 -3.14 -7.09 -1.30
CA PHE A 96 -1.69 -7.30 -1.19
C PHE A 96 -1.05 -7.65 -2.54
N THR A 97 -1.70 -8.50 -3.34
CA THR A 97 -1.18 -8.88 -4.66
C THR A 97 -1.19 -7.72 -5.64
N VAL A 98 -2.25 -6.92 -5.66
CA VAL A 98 -2.30 -5.71 -6.51
C VAL A 98 -1.19 -4.73 -6.11
N ALA A 99 -0.97 -4.52 -4.81
CA ALA A 99 0.10 -3.67 -4.32
C ALA A 99 1.50 -4.20 -4.70
N ALA A 100 1.76 -5.49 -4.48
CA ALA A 100 3.03 -6.13 -4.83
C ALA A 100 3.27 -6.13 -6.34
N TYR A 101 2.23 -6.36 -7.13
CA TYR A 101 2.29 -6.24 -8.59
C TYR A 101 2.62 -4.81 -9.03
N TRP A 102 2.04 -3.78 -8.40
CA TRP A 102 2.35 -2.39 -8.73
C TRP A 102 3.79 -2.02 -8.36
N ALA A 103 4.32 -2.53 -7.26
CA ALA A 103 5.74 -2.39 -6.91
C ALA A 103 6.64 -3.10 -7.94
N TYR A 104 6.26 -4.30 -8.37
CA TYR A 104 6.94 -5.01 -9.46
C TYR A 104 6.87 -4.24 -10.79
N LEU A 105 5.72 -3.66 -11.13
CA LEU A 105 5.57 -2.79 -12.31
C LEU A 105 6.51 -1.60 -12.26
N GLN A 106 6.65 -0.94 -11.11
CA GLN A 106 7.63 0.14 -10.94
C GLN A 106 9.05 -0.35 -11.24
N LEU A 107 9.43 -1.51 -10.71
CA LEU A 107 10.76 -2.09 -10.91
C LEU A 107 11.05 -2.35 -12.40
N ILE A 108 10.18 -3.09 -13.09
CA ILE A 108 10.45 -3.50 -14.48
C ILE A 108 10.41 -2.34 -15.48
N ASN A 109 9.79 -1.22 -15.10
CA ASN A 109 9.74 0.01 -15.91
C ASN A 109 10.84 1.02 -15.55
N ILE A 110 11.87 0.63 -14.78
CA ILE A 110 13.08 1.46 -14.56
C ILE A 110 13.96 1.60 -15.81
N PRO A 111 14.21 0.55 -16.61
CA PRO A 111 15.05 0.64 -17.81
C PRO A 111 14.41 1.44 -18.96
N VAL A 112 13.08 1.54 -18.98
CA VAL A 112 12.32 2.19 -20.04
C VAL A 112 12.58 3.71 -20.06
N GLN A 113 13.49 4.15 -20.94
CA GLN A 113 13.86 5.56 -21.09
C GLN A 113 13.18 6.26 -22.28
N LYS A 114 12.79 5.51 -23.32
CA LYS A 114 12.19 6.07 -24.54
C LYS A 114 10.67 5.94 -24.45
N GLU A 115 10.00 7.05 -24.78
CA GLU A 115 8.58 7.28 -24.52
C GLU A 115 7.65 6.16 -25.06
N GLU A 116 6.57 5.94 -24.29
CA GLU A 116 5.32 5.21 -24.60
C GLU A 116 5.19 3.71 -24.33
N ARG A 117 6.25 2.96 -24.01
CA ARG A 117 6.09 1.51 -23.74
C ARG A 117 6.17 1.17 -22.26
N VAL A 118 5.03 1.03 -21.61
CA VAL A 118 4.95 0.43 -20.26
C VAL A 118 4.99 -1.09 -20.40
N ALA A 119 5.97 -1.75 -19.75
CA ALA A 119 5.99 -3.19 -19.60
C ALA A 119 4.99 -3.61 -18.51
N TYR A 120 4.14 -4.59 -18.81
CA TYR A 120 3.09 -5.04 -17.88
C TYR A 120 3.41 -6.40 -17.23
N LEU A 121 3.89 -7.39 -17.99
CA LEU A 121 4.02 -8.77 -17.48
C LEU A 121 5.31 -9.49 -17.92
N ILE A 122 5.81 -9.24 -19.14
CA ILE A 122 6.71 -10.17 -19.80
C ILE A 122 8.20 -9.81 -19.60
N PRO A 123 9.04 -10.74 -19.11
CA PRO A 123 10.49 -10.58 -19.00
C PRO A 123 11.20 -10.19 -20.31
N ASP A 124 10.70 -10.67 -21.45
CA ASP A 124 11.30 -10.44 -22.78
C ASP A 124 11.29 -8.97 -23.22
N LEU A 125 10.44 -8.14 -22.60
CA LEU A 125 10.42 -6.70 -22.82
C LEU A 125 11.34 -5.93 -21.86
N VAL A 126 11.87 -6.62 -20.84
CA VAL A 126 12.71 -6.04 -19.80
C VAL A 126 14.17 -6.36 -20.13
N ASP A 127 14.98 -5.32 -20.36
CA ASP A 127 16.43 -5.48 -20.37
C ASP A 127 16.92 -5.70 -18.93
N TRP A 128 16.95 -6.97 -18.51
CA TRP A 128 17.38 -7.37 -17.16
C TRP A 128 18.82 -6.98 -16.89
N LYS A 129 19.69 -7.01 -17.90
CA LYS A 129 21.10 -6.63 -17.74
C LYS A 129 21.17 -5.16 -17.37
N GLU A 130 20.42 -4.32 -18.08
CA GLU A 130 20.31 -2.90 -17.79
C GLU A 130 19.63 -2.66 -16.42
N LEU A 131 18.59 -3.41 -16.06
CA LEU A 131 17.94 -3.31 -14.75
C LEU A 131 18.92 -3.61 -13.61
N PHE A 132 19.69 -4.70 -13.69
CA PHE A 132 20.66 -5.08 -12.66
C PHE A 132 21.86 -4.13 -12.55
N GLN A 133 22.18 -3.40 -13.62
CA GLN A 133 23.16 -2.32 -13.57
C GLN A 133 22.61 -1.08 -12.83
N ARG A 134 21.29 -0.88 -12.87
CA ARG A 134 20.60 0.30 -12.32
C ARG A 134 20.15 0.12 -10.89
N VAL A 135 19.67 -1.07 -10.57
CA VAL A 135 18.94 -1.37 -9.35
C VAL A 135 19.69 -2.46 -8.59
N PRO A 136 19.95 -2.29 -7.28
CA PRO A 136 20.58 -3.30 -6.46
C PRO A 136 19.82 -4.62 -6.55
N VAL A 137 20.57 -5.72 -6.58
CA VAL A 137 20.01 -7.08 -6.63
C VAL A 137 19.02 -7.32 -5.49
N SER A 138 19.26 -6.77 -4.30
CA SER A 138 18.33 -6.84 -3.17
C SER A 138 16.94 -6.29 -3.51
N SER A 139 16.85 -5.12 -4.15
CA SER A 139 15.56 -4.56 -4.58
C SER A 139 14.86 -5.44 -5.62
N VAL A 140 15.62 -5.92 -6.61
CA VAL A 140 15.07 -6.76 -7.69
C VAL A 140 14.50 -8.06 -7.12
N VAL A 141 15.32 -8.78 -6.35
CA VAL A 141 14.92 -10.03 -5.70
C VAL A 141 13.79 -9.80 -4.72
N GLY A 142 13.86 -8.73 -3.92
CA GLY A 142 12.83 -8.39 -2.94
C GLY A 142 11.46 -8.13 -3.57
N SER A 143 11.38 -7.26 -4.58
CA SER A 143 10.11 -6.97 -5.26
C SER A 143 9.53 -8.18 -5.98
N ILE A 144 10.36 -9.01 -6.63
CA ILE A 144 9.91 -10.25 -7.26
C ILE A 144 9.40 -11.23 -6.20
N SER A 145 10.13 -11.38 -5.09
CA SER A 145 9.77 -12.30 -4.00
C SER A 145 8.44 -11.90 -3.35
N TYR A 146 8.20 -10.61 -3.12
CA TYR A 146 6.90 -10.12 -2.64
C TYR A 146 5.77 -10.42 -3.62
N PHE A 147 5.96 -10.16 -4.92
CA PHE A 147 4.91 -10.41 -5.91
C PHE A 147 4.59 -11.90 -6.07
N VAL A 148 5.62 -12.75 -6.24
CA VAL A 148 5.44 -14.20 -6.32
C VAL A 148 4.84 -14.75 -5.02
N GLY A 149 5.32 -14.27 -3.88
CA GLY A 149 4.80 -14.64 -2.57
C GLY A 149 3.30 -14.32 -2.43
N ALA A 150 2.88 -13.13 -2.88
CA ALA A 150 1.49 -12.70 -2.81
C ALA A 150 0.57 -13.52 -3.73
N VAL A 151 1.05 -13.86 -4.94
CA VAL A 151 0.33 -14.75 -5.86
C VAL A 151 0.13 -16.15 -5.27
N LEU A 152 1.18 -16.74 -4.68
CA LEU A 152 1.09 -18.06 -4.04
C LEU A 152 0.17 -18.03 -2.82
N PHE A 153 0.24 -16.99 -2.00
CA PHE A 153 -0.63 -16.83 -0.84
C PHE A 153 -2.11 -16.70 -1.25
N ASN A 154 -2.41 -16.12 -2.42
CA ASN A 154 -3.78 -16.08 -2.95
C ASN A 154 -4.33 -17.47 -3.25
N VAL A 155 -3.50 -18.40 -3.74
CA VAL A 155 -3.93 -19.78 -3.98
C VAL A 155 -4.49 -20.37 -2.69
N GLY A 156 -3.76 -20.23 -1.57
CA GLY A 156 -4.22 -20.71 -0.28
C GLY A 156 -5.45 -19.98 0.23
N ALA A 157 -5.50 -18.64 0.11
CA ALA A 157 -6.63 -17.84 0.54
C ALA A 157 -7.95 -18.21 -0.18
N PHE A 158 -7.91 -18.46 -1.50
CA PHE A 158 -9.07 -18.87 -2.27
C PHE A 158 -9.40 -20.37 -2.13
N ALA A 159 -8.40 -21.21 -1.91
CA ALA A 159 -8.61 -22.64 -1.66
C ALA A 159 -9.47 -22.89 -0.40
N MET A 160 -9.49 -21.98 0.57
CA MET A 160 -10.34 -22.05 1.76
C MET A 160 -11.85 -22.13 1.44
N PHE A 161 -12.30 -21.67 0.27
CA PHE A 161 -13.70 -21.80 -0.15
C PHE A 161 -14.07 -23.20 -0.64
N TYR A 162 -13.08 -24.05 -0.89
CA TYR A 162 -13.34 -25.39 -1.40
C TYR A 162 -13.45 -26.39 -0.23
N PRO A 163 -14.51 -27.23 -0.21
CA PRO A 163 -14.73 -28.20 0.87
C PRO A 163 -13.85 -29.42 0.68
N PHE A 164 -12.53 -29.29 0.92
CA PHE A 164 -11.61 -30.42 0.85
C PHE A 164 -11.94 -31.48 1.91
N GLU A 165 -12.17 -32.71 1.46
CA GLU A 165 -12.44 -33.86 2.34
C GLU A 165 -11.15 -34.44 2.94
N SER A 166 -10.06 -34.47 2.17
CA SER A 166 -8.77 -35.03 2.59
C SER A 166 -7.85 -33.97 3.21
N VAL A 167 -7.11 -34.38 4.25
CA VAL A 167 -6.09 -33.53 4.90
C VAL A 167 -4.99 -33.19 3.91
N GLU A 168 -4.62 -34.15 3.05
CA GLU A 168 -3.61 -33.99 2.01
C GLU A 168 -3.98 -32.86 1.05
N SER A 169 -5.23 -32.79 0.60
CA SER A 169 -5.67 -31.72 -0.30
C SER A 169 -5.60 -30.35 0.38
N LYS A 170 -6.01 -30.25 1.66
CA LYS A 170 -5.85 -29.00 2.43
C LYS A 170 -4.39 -28.60 2.52
N THR A 171 -3.50 -29.55 2.79
CA THR A 171 -2.06 -29.29 2.84
C THR A 171 -1.53 -28.77 1.50
N TYR A 172 -1.88 -29.42 0.39
CA TYR A 172 -1.37 -29.05 -0.93
C TYR A 172 -1.94 -27.73 -1.47
N PHE A 173 -3.21 -27.43 -1.20
CA PHE A 173 -3.87 -26.26 -1.77
C PHE A 173 -3.90 -25.06 -0.82
N ILE A 174 -3.73 -25.25 0.49
CA ILE A 174 -3.77 -24.17 1.49
C ILE A 174 -2.40 -24.01 2.16
N ALA A 175 -1.94 -25.02 2.90
CA ALA A 175 -0.76 -24.88 3.76
C ALA A 175 0.53 -24.65 2.95
N VAL A 176 0.77 -25.44 1.89
CA VAL A 176 1.97 -25.33 1.05
C VAL A 176 2.04 -23.97 0.33
N PRO A 177 0.99 -23.50 -0.38
CA PRO A 177 1.03 -22.18 -1.01
C PRO A 177 1.18 -21.03 -0.01
N ASN A 178 0.54 -21.10 1.16
CA ASN A 178 0.69 -20.08 2.20
C ASN A 178 2.12 -20.03 2.77
N PHE A 179 2.72 -21.21 3.00
CA PHE A 179 4.10 -21.34 3.44
C PHE A 179 5.08 -20.79 2.40
N LEU A 180 4.97 -21.22 1.14
CA LEU A 180 5.82 -20.72 0.05
C LEU A 180 5.62 -19.22 -0.17
N GLY A 181 4.38 -18.75 -0.07
CA GLY A 181 4.04 -17.33 -0.10
C GLY A 181 4.80 -16.54 0.97
N SER A 182 4.78 -17.05 2.20
CA SER A 182 5.42 -16.43 3.35
C SER A 182 6.95 -16.53 3.34
N VAL A 183 7.52 -17.57 2.72
CA VAL A 183 8.96 -17.61 2.38
C VAL A 183 9.32 -16.47 1.41
N GLY A 184 8.47 -16.22 0.42
CA GLY A 184 8.60 -15.07 -0.50
C GLY A 184 8.57 -13.74 0.25
N PHE A 185 7.63 -13.56 1.18
CA PHE A 185 7.56 -12.37 2.04
C PHE A 185 8.80 -12.20 2.90
N ALA A 186 9.23 -13.24 3.64
CA ALA A 186 10.43 -13.18 4.47
C ALA A 186 11.69 -12.86 3.65
N THR A 187 11.82 -13.43 2.45
CA THR A 187 12.90 -13.12 1.51
C THR A 187 12.85 -11.66 1.07
N GLY A 188 11.64 -11.16 0.76
CA GLY A 188 11.36 -9.76 0.49
C GLY A 188 11.82 -8.84 1.62
N GLY A 189 11.42 -9.13 2.84
CA GLY A 189 11.78 -8.33 4.04
C GLY A 189 13.28 -8.32 4.30
N ILE A 190 13.95 -9.47 4.21
CA ILE A 190 15.42 -9.54 4.33
C ILE A 190 16.08 -8.65 3.26
N CYS A 191 15.63 -8.74 2.01
CA CYS A 191 16.14 -7.93 0.92
C CYS A 191 15.90 -6.42 1.17
N GLU A 192 14.74 -6.05 1.70
CA GLU A 192 14.39 -4.69 2.08
C GLU A 192 15.33 -4.14 3.18
N ALA A 193 15.57 -4.93 4.23
CA ALA A 193 16.49 -4.59 5.31
C ALA A 193 17.95 -4.44 4.84
N ILE A 194 18.39 -5.31 3.92
CA ILE A 194 19.71 -5.20 3.27
C ILE A 194 19.79 -3.93 2.42
N HIS A 195 18.76 -3.68 1.60
CA HIS A 195 18.71 -2.54 0.69
C HIS A 195 18.76 -1.20 1.43
N ASN A 196 18.02 -1.08 2.53
CA ASN A 196 18.03 0.10 3.39
C ASN A 196 19.22 0.13 4.35
N ARG A 197 20.10 -0.89 4.31
CA ARG A 197 21.32 -1.03 5.11
C ARG A 197 21.07 -1.06 6.62
N ILE A 198 19.90 -1.56 7.03
CA ILE A 198 19.51 -1.69 8.44
C ILE A 198 20.43 -2.68 9.17
N ILE A 199 20.82 -3.78 8.49
CA ILE A 199 21.60 -4.87 9.09
C ILE A 199 23.09 -4.51 9.24
N ARG A 200 23.64 -3.65 8.36
CA ARG A 200 25.11 -3.40 8.29
C ARG A 200 25.61 -2.22 9.12
N GLY A 201 24.73 -1.48 9.82
CA GLY A 201 25.11 -0.48 10.83
C GLY A 201 26.05 0.65 10.35
N GLY A 202 26.16 0.90 9.05
CA GLY A 202 27.09 1.89 8.51
C GLY A 202 26.55 3.32 8.60
N LEU A 203 27.46 4.31 8.71
CA LEU A 203 27.17 5.76 8.75
C LEU A 203 26.35 6.31 7.56
N SER A 204 26.15 5.51 6.50
CA SER A 204 25.39 5.86 5.29
C SER A 204 24.06 5.09 5.14
N GLY A 205 23.66 4.32 6.17
CA GLY A 205 22.38 3.62 6.21
C GLY A 205 21.21 4.54 6.52
N SER A 206 19.97 4.04 6.36
CA SER A 206 18.82 4.72 6.95
C SER A 206 18.97 4.71 8.47
N ASN A 207 18.76 5.86 9.12
CA ASN A 207 18.82 5.98 10.56
C ASN A 207 17.43 5.77 11.18
N PRO A 208 17.32 5.47 12.49
CA PRO A 208 16.03 5.43 13.18
C PRO A 208 15.25 6.76 13.15
N GLY A 209 15.90 7.87 12.78
CA GLY A 209 15.23 9.14 12.50
C GLY A 209 14.50 9.19 11.14
N ASP A 210 14.82 8.28 10.22
CA ASP A 210 14.19 8.22 8.90
C ASP A 210 12.91 7.37 8.93
N VAL A 211 11.86 7.86 8.29
CA VAL A 211 10.58 7.14 8.15
C VAL A 211 10.75 5.78 7.47
N VAL A 212 11.66 5.69 6.47
CA VAL A 212 11.93 4.44 5.74
C VAL A 212 12.48 3.33 6.64
N TRP A 213 13.21 3.69 7.70
CA TRP A 213 13.75 2.72 8.65
C TRP A 213 12.63 1.99 9.37
N TRP A 214 11.68 2.76 9.94
CA TRP A 214 10.53 2.19 10.65
C TRP A 214 9.57 1.44 9.72
N ALA A 215 9.36 1.94 8.50
CA ALA A 215 8.56 1.22 7.51
C ALA A 215 9.18 -0.15 7.20
N THR A 216 10.50 -0.18 7.02
CA THR A 216 11.22 -1.43 6.74
C THR A 216 11.19 -2.40 7.92
N ILE A 217 11.44 -1.93 9.14
CA ILE A 217 11.38 -2.79 10.32
C ILE A 217 9.98 -3.37 10.51
N ALA A 218 8.94 -2.55 10.34
CA ALA A 218 7.56 -3.01 10.43
C ALA A 218 7.25 -4.07 9.36
N ASN A 219 7.65 -3.87 8.09
CA ASN A 219 7.52 -4.87 7.04
C ASN A 219 8.24 -6.17 7.40
N VAL A 220 9.51 -6.09 7.78
CA VAL A 220 10.33 -7.27 8.13
C VAL A 220 9.67 -8.08 9.25
N ILE A 221 9.24 -7.42 10.34
CA ILE A 221 8.56 -8.09 11.44
C ILE A 221 7.26 -8.74 10.95
N GLY A 222 6.48 -8.02 10.13
CA GLY A 222 5.27 -8.54 9.50
C GLY A 222 5.52 -9.80 8.68
N ASP A 223 6.52 -9.76 7.80
CA ASP A 223 6.90 -10.87 6.92
C ASP A 223 7.33 -12.11 7.71
N PHE A 224 8.16 -11.94 8.73
CA PHE A 224 8.60 -13.05 9.59
C PHE A 224 7.47 -13.62 10.45
N LEU A 225 6.53 -12.80 10.89
CA LEU A 225 5.34 -13.27 11.59
C LEU A 225 4.42 -14.08 10.67
N PHE A 226 4.24 -13.66 9.41
CA PHE A 226 3.50 -14.47 8.42
C PHE A 226 4.20 -15.81 8.18
N PHE A 227 5.52 -15.80 8.02
CA PHE A 227 6.30 -17.04 7.90
C PHE A 227 6.12 -17.94 9.13
N SER A 228 6.26 -17.38 10.34
CA SER A 228 6.04 -18.09 11.60
C SER A 228 4.61 -18.65 11.74
N GLY A 229 3.60 -17.91 11.27
CA GLY A 229 2.21 -18.36 11.24
C GLY A 229 1.97 -19.52 10.27
N SER A 230 2.69 -19.56 9.15
CA SER A 230 2.52 -20.62 8.14
C SER A 230 3.20 -21.95 8.50
N VAL A 231 4.24 -21.92 9.35
CA VAL A 231 5.05 -23.12 9.67
C VAL A 231 4.24 -24.21 10.40
N PRO A 232 3.46 -23.93 11.46
CA PRO A 232 2.72 -24.97 12.15
C PRO A 232 1.62 -25.61 11.30
N ASP A 233 1.05 -24.86 10.36
CA ASP A 233 0.05 -25.38 9.44
C ASP A 233 0.63 -26.48 8.53
N LEU A 234 1.90 -26.32 8.13
CA LEU A 234 2.64 -27.31 7.35
C LEU A 234 3.16 -28.49 8.20
N LEU A 235 3.74 -28.21 9.38
CA LEU A 235 4.41 -29.25 10.18
C LEU A 235 3.45 -30.10 11.02
N TYR A 236 2.31 -29.54 11.43
CA TYR A 236 1.36 -30.17 12.34
C TYR A 236 -0.04 -30.32 11.73
N MET A 237 -0.09 -30.70 10.44
CA MET A 237 -1.34 -30.80 9.67
C MET A 237 -2.40 -31.73 10.29
N HIS A 238 -1.99 -32.82 10.93
CA HIS A 238 -2.92 -33.77 11.58
C HIS A 238 -3.26 -33.39 13.03
N SER A 239 -2.61 -32.36 13.59
CA SER A 239 -2.80 -31.97 14.98
C SER A 239 -3.97 -31.00 15.11
N GLN A 240 -5.00 -31.39 15.87
CA GLN A 240 -6.11 -30.53 16.30
C GLN A 240 -5.76 -29.77 17.58
N ASN A 241 -4.54 -29.24 17.66
CA ASN A 241 -4.10 -28.51 18.84
C ASN A 241 -4.61 -27.06 18.79
N PRO A 242 -5.47 -26.61 19.73
CA PRO A 242 -5.98 -25.24 19.73
C PRO A 242 -4.87 -24.18 19.90
N LEU A 243 -3.73 -24.54 20.51
CA LEU A 243 -2.57 -23.65 20.59
C LEU A 243 -1.95 -23.37 19.22
N LYS A 244 -2.05 -24.33 18.29
CA LYS A 244 -1.62 -24.15 16.89
C LYS A 244 -2.45 -23.06 16.25
N ASP A 245 -3.77 -23.20 16.28
CA ASP A 245 -4.70 -22.27 15.62
C ASP A 245 -4.63 -20.86 16.25
N TYR A 246 -4.44 -20.79 17.58
CA TYR A 246 -4.16 -19.55 18.29
C TYR A 246 -2.88 -18.89 17.80
N TRP A 247 -1.78 -19.63 17.68
CA TRP A 247 -0.50 -19.10 17.20
C TRP A 247 -0.56 -18.61 15.76
N ILE A 248 -1.22 -19.37 14.87
CA ILE A 248 -1.41 -19.00 13.47
C ILE A 248 -2.15 -17.66 13.41
N SER A 249 -3.30 -17.56 14.08
CA SER A 249 -4.12 -16.35 14.13
C SER A 249 -3.35 -15.17 14.74
N PHE A 250 -2.52 -15.43 15.77
CA PHE A 250 -1.76 -14.40 16.47
C PHE A 250 -0.67 -13.83 15.57
N SER A 251 0.07 -14.73 14.95
CA SER A 251 1.17 -14.37 14.06
C SER A 251 0.66 -13.56 12.87
N TYR A 252 -0.42 -14.02 12.22
CA TYR A 252 -1.02 -13.26 11.11
C TYR A 252 -1.62 -11.93 11.57
N SER A 253 -2.33 -11.89 12.70
CA SER A 253 -2.94 -10.64 13.21
C SER A 253 -1.90 -9.59 13.60
N VAL A 254 -0.84 -9.97 14.30
CA VAL A 254 0.24 -9.04 14.67
C VAL A 254 1.06 -8.66 13.45
N GLY A 255 1.35 -9.62 12.58
CA GLY A 255 2.08 -9.37 11.34
C GLY A 255 1.36 -8.37 10.44
N SER A 256 0.05 -8.52 10.28
CA SER A 256 -0.75 -7.59 9.48
C SER A 256 -0.90 -6.23 10.16
N ALA A 257 -0.92 -6.16 11.49
CA ALA A 257 -0.88 -4.89 12.20
C ALA A 257 0.45 -4.13 11.95
N MET A 258 1.56 -4.85 11.81
CA MET A 258 2.83 -4.23 11.39
C MET A 258 2.76 -3.71 9.95
N PHE A 259 2.08 -4.42 9.04
CA PHE A 259 1.82 -3.90 7.68
C PHE A 259 0.91 -2.67 7.66
N ILE A 260 -0.04 -2.53 8.60
CA ILE A 260 -0.81 -1.27 8.77
C ILE A 260 0.16 -0.13 9.11
N LEU A 261 1.02 -0.32 10.11
CA LEU A 261 2.00 0.68 10.53
C LEU A 261 2.93 1.05 9.36
N SER A 262 3.50 0.06 8.69
CA SER A 262 4.36 0.27 7.53
C SER A 262 3.64 1.03 6.41
N SER A 263 2.39 0.69 6.10
CA SER A 263 1.62 1.36 5.04
C SER A 263 1.31 2.82 5.37
N ILE A 264 1.05 3.14 6.64
CA ILE A 264 0.91 4.53 7.10
C ILE A 264 2.24 5.29 6.93
N LEU A 265 3.37 4.65 7.24
CA LEU A 265 4.70 5.23 7.04
C LEU A 265 5.03 5.38 5.54
N MET A 266 4.60 4.45 4.68
CA MET A 266 4.72 4.57 3.23
C MET A 266 3.88 5.73 2.68
N LEU A 267 2.68 5.99 3.23
CA LEU A 267 1.92 7.20 2.91
C LEU A 267 2.64 8.48 3.36
N ALA A 268 3.33 8.43 4.49
CA ALA A 268 4.17 9.53 4.96
C ALA A 268 5.35 9.77 4.00
N MET A 269 6.04 8.70 3.59
CA MET A 269 7.09 8.73 2.57
C MET A 269 6.59 9.32 1.25
N TRP A 270 5.44 8.86 0.75
CA TRP A 270 4.82 9.40 -0.45
C TRP A 270 4.54 10.91 -0.33
N ARG A 271 4.09 11.39 0.84
CA ARG A 271 3.86 12.82 1.10
C ARG A 271 5.14 13.66 1.06
N VAL A 272 6.29 13.07 1.41
CA VAL A 272 7.61 13.72 1.29
C VAL A 272 8.30 13.42 -0.04
N ASN A 273 7.56 12.92 -1.03
CA ASN A 273 8.02 12.58 -2.36
C ASN A 273 9.01 11.40 -2.45
N ASP A 274 9.01 10.49 -1.48
CA ASP A 274 9.82 9.26 -1.53
C ASP A 274 9.03 8.13 -2.25
N PHE A 275 9.05 8.12 -3.59
CA PHE A 275 8.22 7.21 -4.40
C PHE A 275 8.76 5.79 -4.55
N GLY A 276 10.04 5.58 -4.28
CA GLY A 276 10.63 4.25 -4.24
C GLY A 276 10.24 3.44 -3.01
N LEU A 277 9.49 4.06 -2.08
CA LEU A 277 9.04 3.45 -0.83
C LEU A 277 10.24 2.78 -0.14
N THR A 278 10.09 1.53 0.28
CA THR A 278 11.12 0.80 1.01
C THR A 278 12.09 0.05 0.10
N LEU A 279 11.71 -0.35 -1.12
CA LEU A 279 12.54 -1.23 -1.97
C LEU A 279 13.31 -0.52 -3.07
N ILE A 280 13.00 0.73 -3.42
CA ILE A 280 13.67 1.44 -4.53
C ILE A 280 14.24 2.79 -4.05
N LYS A 281 15.06 2.74 -3.00
CA LYS A 281 15.78 3.89 -2.40
C LYS A 281 16.39 4.88 -3.40
N GLN A 282 16.81 4.43 -4.59
CA GLN A 282 17.31 5.28 -5.68
C GLN A 282 16.29 6.37 -6.07
N LEU A 283 15.01 6.01 -6.14
CA LEU A 283 13.93 6.93 -6.49
C LEU A 283 13.73 8.00 -5.42
N ASN A 284 13.90 7.61 -4.15
CA ASN A 284 13.81 8.53 -3.00
C ASN A 284 14.97 9.52 -3.02
N PHE A 285 16.19 9.03 -3.24
CA PHE A 285 17.38 9.89 -3.27
C PHE A 285 17.42 10.83 -4.46
N ALA A 286 16.99 10.39 -5.64
CA ALA A 286 17.01 11.23 -6.83
C ALA A 286 16.28 12.56 -6.57
N ILE A 287 15.15 12.53 -5.87
CA ILE A 287 14.35 13.72 -5.55
C ILE A 287 15.02 14.58 -4.45
N ARG A 288 15.63 13.95 -3.44
CA ARG A 288 16.32 14.66 -2.36
C ARG A 288 17.62 15.33 -2.83
N SER A 289 18.32 14.73 -3.80
CA SER A 289 19.66 15.15 -4.23
C SER A 289 19.68 16.45 -5.03
N THR A 290 18.58 16.86 -5.66
CA THR A 290 18.61 17.97 -6.62
C THR A 290 18.18 19.31 -6.04
N GLY A 291 17.94 19.40 -4.73
CA GLY A 291 17.02 20.45 -4.26
C GLY A 291 15.68 20.32 -5.02
N TYR A 292 14.84 21.33 -4.93
CA TYR A 292 13.49 21.27 -5.49
C TYR A 292 13.51 21.13 -7.03
N VAL A 293 12.95 20.04 -7.58
CA VAL A 293 12.89 19.79 -9.03
C VAL A 293 11.70 20.51 -9.65
N ALA A 294 11.92 21.25 -10.74
CA ALA A 294 10.83 21.55 -11.66
C ALA A 294 11.26 21.74 -13.13
N LEU A 295 10.24 21.83 -13.99
CA LEU A 295 10.32 21.64 -15.44
C LEU A 295 10.26 23.00 -16.17
N THR A 296 11.19 23.31 -17.07
CA THR A 296 11.28 24.61 -17.75
C THR A 296 10.86 24.49 -19.23
N ARG A 297 10.13 25.46 -19.80
CA ARG A 297 10.05 25.55 -21.28
C ARG A 297 11.35 26.20 -21.71
N GLN A 298 12.25 25.43 -22.29
CA GLN A 298 13.34 26.05 -23.03
C GLN A 298 12.75 26.61 -24.32
N ARG A 299 12.78 27.94 -24.44
CA ARG A 299 12.43 28.59 -25.69
C ARG A 299 13.56 28.29 -26.66
N GLY A 300 13.38 27.28 -27.49
CA GLY A 300 14.34 26.93 -28.52
C GLY A 300 14.58 28.15 -29.43
N PRO A 301 15.77 28.28 -30.05
CA PRO A 301 16.10 29.38 -30.95
C PRO A 301 15.18 29.46 -32.19
N LYS A 302 14.33 28.45 -32.42
CA LYS A 302 13.29 28.45 -33.44
C LYS A 302 11.91 28.41 -32.78
N ALA A 303 11.06 29.38 -33.13
CA ALA A 303 9.71 29.56 -32.59
C ALA A 303 8.75 28.37 -32.79
N SER A 304 9.14 27.34 -33.54
CA SER A 304 8.31 26.17 -33.86
C SER A 304 8.63 24.91 -33.04
N GLN A 305 9.63 24.94 -32.15
CA GLN A 305 9.96 23.80 -31.29
C GLN A 305 10.04 24.24 -29.83
N ASP A 306 8.87 24.39 -29.21
CA ASP A 306 8.73 24.45 -27.76
C ASP A 306 8.98 23.04 -27.19
N HIS A 307 10.25 22.66 -27.04
CA HIS A 307 10.61 21.47 -26.30
C HIS A 307 10.54 21.77 -24.80
N ILE A 308 9.85 20.91 -24.05
CA ILE A 308 9.82 20.99 -22.58
C ILE A 308 11.11 20.32 -22.09
N GLY A 309 12.13 21.11 -21.77
CA GLY A 309 13.39 20.63 -21.20
C GLY A 309 13.34 20.59 -19.67
N LEU A 310 13.93 19.57 -19.06
CA LEU A 310 14.19 19.56 -17.63
C LEU A 310 15.42 20.45 -17.37
N GLN A 311 15.42 21.31 -16.34
CA GLN A 311 16.63 22.06 -15.97
C GLN A 311 16.77 22.07 -14.44
N ILE A 312 17.86 21.48 -13.95
CA ILE A 312 18.20 21.34 -12.53
C ILE A 312 18.99 22.57 -12.10
N GLN A 313 18.53 23.30 -11.08
CA GLN A 313 19.20 24.49 -10.57
C GLN A 313 19.76 24.21 -9.17
N LEU A 314 21.10 24.20 -9.04
CA LEU A 314 21.81 24.11 -7.77
C LEU A 314 21.72 25.48 -7.07
N SER A 315 21.24 25.51 -5.83
CA SER A 315 21.06 26.75 -5.05
C SER A 315 22.42 27.25 -4.55
N GLU A 316 23.02 28.23 -5.23
CA GLU A 316 24.12 29.01 -4.68
C GLU A 316 23.57 30.01 -3.64
N SER A 317 23.69 29.61 -2.37
CA SER A 317 23.90 30.50 -1.21
C SER A 317 23.05 31.78 -1.10
N GLU A 318 21.77 31.65 -0.76
CA GLU A 318 21.07 32.71 -0.03
C GLU A 318 20.29 32.09 1.13
N GLU A 319 20.49 32.65 2.34
CA GLU A 319 19.83 32.27 3.59
C GLU A 319 18.32 32.17 3.40
N VAL A 320 17.81 30.94 3.49
CA VAL A 320 16.40 30.60 3.32
C VAL A 320 15.78 30.68 4.71
N GLU A 321 14.81 31.58 4.92
CA GLU A 321 13.92 31.49 6.08
C GLU A 321 13.29 30.09 6.10
N ASP A 322 13.42 29.39 7.22
CA ASP A 322 12.87 28.05 7.54
C ASP A 322 11.35 28.00 7.39
N GLY A 323 10.86 28.15 6.16
CA GLY A 323 9.53 27.77 5.74
C GLY A 323 9.46 26.26 5.77
N GLU A 324 9.39 25.71 6.97
CA GLU A 324 9.24 24.30 7.26
C GLU A 324 8.21 23.71 6.28
N GLY A 325 8.68 22.92 5.31
CA GLY A 325 7.86 22.00 4.54
C GLY A 325 7.33 20.89 5.45
N ARG A 326 6.69 21.28 6.56
CA ARG A 326 6.12 20.41 7.58
C ARG A 326 5.16 19.50 6.85
N MET A 327 5.51 18.22 6.84
CA MET A 327 4.65 17.15 6.40
C MET A 327 3.26 17.39 6.99
N SER A 328 2.28 17.65 6.13
CA SER A 328 0.91 17.84 6.60
C SER A 328 0.36 16.48 7.03
N ALA A 329 0.64 16.09 8.27
CA ALA A 329 0.17 14.85 8.89
C ALA A 329 -1.35 14.70 8.76
N ARG A 330 -2.07 15.83 8.77
CA ARG A 330 -3.51 15.91 8.50
C ARG A 330 -3.90 15.27 7.17
N GLY A 331 -3.14 15.52 6.10
CA GLY A 331 -3.43 14.97 4.77
C GLY A 331 -3.30 13.45 4.72
N ALA A 332 -2.25 12.89 5.36
CA ALA A 332 -2.06 11.45 5.48
C ALA A 332 -3.14 10.81 6.37
N MET A 333 -3.49 11.44 7.49
CA MET A 333 -4.53 10.97 8.41
C MET A 333 -5.89 10.81 7.72
N PHE A 334 -6.30 11.77 6.89
CA PHE A 334 -7.56 11.64 6.14
C PHE A 334 -7.54 10.46 5.16
N ILE A 335 -6.41 10.21 4.50
CA ILE A 335 -6.25 9.05 3.61
C ILE A 335 -6.41 7.75 4.40
N VAL A 336 -5.85 7.66 5.62
CA VAL A 336 -6.04 6.50 6.51
C VAL A 336 -7.51 6.35 6.90
N ILE A 337 -8.21 7.44 7.22
CA ILE A 337 -9.66 7.41 7.54
C ILE A 337 -10.48 6.91 6.35
N TYR A 338 -10.17 7.35 5.13
CA TYR A 338 -10.87 6.88 3.92
C TYR A 338 -10.61 5.39 3.68
N THR A 339 -9.39 4.95 3.94
CA THR A 339 -9.00 3.55 3.82
C THR A 339 -9.71 2.69 4.87
N TRP A 340 -9.81 3.17 6.12
CA TRP A 340 -10.62 2.57 7.17
C TRP A 340 -12.09 2.48 6.76
N PHE A 341 -12.65 3.55 6.19
CA PHE A 341 -14.03 3.55 5.72
C PHE A 341 -14.25 2.47 4.63
N ALA A 342 -13.35 2.37 3.65
CA ALA A 342 -13.43 1.32 2.63
C ALA A 342 -13.32 -0.08 3.25
N PHE A 343 -12.40 -0.29 4.19
CA PHE A 343 -12.29 -1.53 4.96
C PHE A 343 -13.62 -1.90 5.65
N VAL A 344 -14.23 -0.97 6.39
CA VAL A 344 -15.49 -1.23 7.10
C VAL A 344 -16.64 -1.52 6.13
N ALA A 345 -16.70 -0.81 4.99
CA ALA A 345 -17.71 -1.09 3.98
C ALA A 345 -17.58 -2.51 3.40
N ILE A 346 -16.36 -3.01 3.19
CA ILE A 346 -16.08 -4.39 2.77
C ILE A 346 -16.53 -5.38 3.84
N VAL A 347 -16.18 -5.15 5.11
CA VAL A 347 -16.64 -6.01 6.22
C VAL A 347 -18.16 -6.04 6.28
N ASN A 348 -18.82 -4.88 6.13
CA ASN A 348 -20.27 -4.82 6.09
C ASN A 348 -20.90 -5.56 4.90
N CYS A 349 -20.23 -5.68 3.75
CA CYS A 349 -20.69 -6.58 2.67
C CYS A 349 -20.75 -8.02 3.17
N THR A 350 -19.68 -8.51 3.80
CA THR A 350 -19.59 -9.87 4.33
C THR A 350 -20.61 -10.10 5.45
N CYS A 351 -20.72 -9.17 6.41
CA CYS A 351 -21.70 -9.25 7.49
C CYS A 351 -23.14 -9.35 6.96
N LYS A 352 -23.48 -8.53 5.96
CA LYS A 352 -24.81 -8.56 5.33
C LYS A 352 -25.05 -9.85 4.56
N HIS A 353 -24.05 -10.34 3.83
CA HIS A 353 -24.13 -11.62 3.13
C HIS A 353 -24.48 -12.77 4.09
N ILE A 354 -23.68 -12.91 5.15
CA ILE A 354 -23.88 -13.91 6.21
C ILE A 354 -25.24 -13.74 6.88
N TRP A 355 -25.67 -12.51 7.13
CA TRP A 355 -27.00 -12.23 7.70
C TRP A 355 -28.11 -12.80 6.82
N TYR A 356 -28.10 -12.46 5.53
CA TYR A 356 -29.18 -12.86 4.61
C TYR A 356 -29.19 -14.36 4.35
N GLU A 357 -28.02 -15.00 4.30
CA GLU A 357 -27.90 -16.46 4.18
C GLU A 357 -28.54 -17.20 5.38
N ASN A 358 -28.44 -16.62 6.57
CA ASN A 358 -29.00 -17.19 7.79
C ASN A 358 -30.47 -16.76 8.08
N THR A 359 -31.06 -15.91 7.23
CA THR A 359 -32.44 -15.44 7.40
C THR A 359 -33.42 -16.43 6.73
N PRO A 360 -34.47 -16.91 7.45
CA PRO A 360 -35.36 -17.96 6.94
C PRO A 360 -36.23 -17.53 5.75
N MET A 361 -36.43 -16.23 5.53
CA MET A 361 -37.17 -15.72 4.39
C MET A 361 -36.22 -15.09 3.35
N PRO A 362 -36.31 -15.48 2.07
CA PRO A 362 -35.45 -14.95 1.02
C PRO A 362 -35.83 -13.50 0.70
N HIS A 363 -35.15 -12.55 1.34
CA HIS A 363 -35.25 -11.12 1.01
C HIS A 363 -34.24 -10.75 -0.08
N PHE A 364 -34.28 -11.43 -1.23
CA PHE A 364 -33.29 -11.26 -2.31
C PHE A 364 -33.11 -9.80 -2.74
N LEU A 365 -34.21 -9.07 -2.97
CA LEU A 365 -34.16 -7.66 -3.36
C LEU A 365 -33.50 -6.80 -2.27
N GLN A 366 -33.87 -7.01 -1.00
CA GLN A 366 -33.28 -6.25 0.09
C GLN A 366 -31.79 -6.53 0.20
N HIS A 367 -31.37 -7.81 0.15
CA HIS A 367 -29.96 -8.21 0.14
C HIS A 367 -29.19 -7.53 -0.99
N PHE A 368 -29.72 -7.55 -2.21
CA PHE A 368 -29.10 -6.91 -3.36
C PHE A 368 -28.96 -5.39 -3.18
N LEU A 369 -30.01 -4.70 -2.73
CA LEU A 369 -29.96 -3.25 -2.46
C LEU A 369 -28.93 -2.93 -1.37
N ASP A 370 -28.89 -3.76 -0.33
CA ASP A 370 -28.00 -3.60 0.80
C ASP A 370 -26.52 -3.75 0.44
N LEU A 371 -26.20 -4.70 -0.45
CA LEU A 371 -24.87 -4.85 -1.05
C LEU A 371 -24.59 -3.71 -2.03
N GLY A 372 -25.56 -3.33 -2.86
CA GLY A 372 -25.46 -2.23 -3.80
C GLY A 372 -25.10 -0.91 -3.10
N MET A 373 -25.65 -0.66 -1.91
CA MET A 373 -25.29 0.51 -1.10
C MET A 373 -23.85 0.48 -0.60
N GLN A 374 -23.30 -0.69 -0.26
CA GLN A 374 -21.90 -0.81 0.13
C GLN A 374 -20.95 -0.64 -1.06
N ILE A 375 -21.29 -1.22 -2.21
CA ILE A 375 -20.54 -1.03 -3.46
C ILE A 375 -20.56 0.45 -3.87
N PHE A 376 -21.70 1.12 -3.75
CA PHE A 376 -21.81 2.56 -4.00
C PHE A 376 -20.91 3.37 -3.06
N ALA A 377 -20.91 3.06 -1.76
CA ALA A 377 -20.01 3.69 -0.80
C ALA A 377 -18.54 3.49 -1.16
N LEU A 378 -18.14 2.27 -1.53
CA LEU A 378 -16.78 1.97 -2.02
C LEU A 378 -16.43 2.77 -3.28
N GLY A 379 -17.37 2.93 -4.21
CA GLY A 379 -17.19 3.77 -5.40
C GLY A 379 -16.94 5.24 -5.07
N VAL A 380 -17.70 5.81 -4.13
CA VAL A 380 -17.52 7.19 -3.67
C VAL A 380 -16.17 7.37 -2.96
N ILE A 381 -15.78 6.43 -2.09
CA ILE A 381 -14.48 6.47 -1.40
C ILE A 381 -13.35 6.34 -2.42
N GLY A 382 -13.46 5.39 -3.35
CA GLY A 382 -12.50 5.18 -4.43
C GLY A 382 -12.29 6.42 -5.28
N LEU A 383 -13.37 7.13 -5.64
CA LEU A 383 -13.29 8.40 -6.36
C LEU A 383 -12.48 9.46 -5.57
N VAL A 384 -12.70 9.59 -4.27
CA VAL A 384 -11.97 10.55 -3.45
C VAL A 384 -10.49 10.17 -3.28
N LEU A 385 -10.18 8.87 -3.15
CA LEU A 385 -8.80 8.37 -3.16
C LEU A 385 -8.11 8.65 -4.50
N VAL A 386 -8.80 8.45 -5.64
CA VAL A 386 -8.30 8.82 -6.97
C VAL A 386 -8.01 10.33 -7.04
N ILE A 387 -8.91 11.18 -6.56
CA ILE A 387 -8.69 12.63 -6.51
C ILE A 387 -7.43 12.94 -5.69
N HIS A 388 -7.24 12.33 -4.52
CA HIS A 388 -6.05 12.51 -3.69
C HIS A 388 -4.76 11.99 -4.32
N SER A 389 -4.84 10.96 -5.18
CA SER A 389 -3.68 10.44 -5.91
C SER A 389 -3.16 11.41 -6.98
N VAL A 390 -3.96 12.41 -7.38
CA VAL A 390 -3.63 13.41 -8.41
C VAL A 390 -3.51 14.82 -7.84
N VAL A 391 -4.32 15.15 -6.82
CA VAL A 391 -4.38 16.47 -6.18
C VAL A 391 -3.73 16.39 -4.80
N THR A 392 -2.44 16.71 -4.77
CA THR A 392 -1.64 16.72 -3.54
C THR A 392 -1.94 17.92 -2.65
N GLU A 393 -2.25 19.04 -3.29
CA GLU A 393 -2.49 20.34 -2.67
C GLU A 393 -3.88 20.84 -3.03
N ILE A 394 -4.61 21.23 -2.00
CA ILE A 394 -5.96 21.78 -2.14
C ILE A 394 -5.82 23.20 -2.70
N PRO A 395 -6.50 23.54 -3.81
CA PRO A 395 -6.56 24.93 -4.26
C PRO A 395 -7.28 25.77 -3.19
N ASP A 396 -6.73 26.93 -2.85
CA ASP A 396 -7.36 27.88 -1.91
C ASP A 396 -8.58 28.59 -2.53
N GLU A 397 -8.72 28.49 -3.86
CA GLU A 397 -9.83 29.06 -4.62
C GLU A 397 -11.14 28.30 -4.36
N GLN A 398 -12.19 29.03 -4.03
CA GLN A 398 -13.55 28.50 -4.02
C GLN A 398 -14.02 28.25 -5.46
N PRO A 399 -14.83 27.21 -5.75
CA PRO A 399 -15.51 26.31 -4.82
C PRO A 399 -14.72 25.04 -4.43
N TYR A 400 -13.49 24.88 -4.93
CA TYR A 400 -12.71 23.65 -4.78
C TYR A 400 -12.32 23.39 -3.32
N HIS A 401 -11.90 24.43 -2.60
CA HIS A 401 -11.58 24.32 -1.19
C HIS A 401 -12.78 23.83 -0.37
N PHE A 402 -13.95 24.47 -0.54
CA PHE A 402 -15.19 24.05 0.12
C PHE A 402 -15.59 22.62 -0.24
N ALA A 403 -15.55 22.24 -1.52
CA ALA A 403 -15.88 20.89 -1.96
C ALA A 403 -15.00 19.82 -1.30
N LEU A 404 -13.68 20.06 -1.19
CA LEU A 404 -12.76 19.14 -0.54
C LEU A 404 -12.97 19.07 0.98
N VAL A 405 -13.23 20.20 1.64
CA VAL A 405 -13.56 20.22 3.07
C VAL A 405 -14.89 19.51 3.34
N ALA A 406 -15.92 19.75 2.52
CA ALA A 406 -17.20 19.07 2.63
C ALA A 406 -17.06 17.56 2.40
N SER A 407 -16.28 17.14 1.40
CA SER A 407 -16.01 15.71 1.15
C SER A 407 -15.35 15.02 2.34
N ARG A 408 -14.42 15.69 3.04
CA ARG A 408 -13.81 15.19 4.28
C ARG A 408 -14.84 14.95 5.37
N PHE A 409 -15.76 15.89 5.56
CA PHE A 409 -16.81 15.77 6.56
C PHE A 409 -17.76 14.61 6.21
N VAL A 410 -18.25 14.55 4.97
CA VAL A 410 -19.15 13.49 4.50
C VAL A 410 -18.51 12.11 4.65
N LEU A 411 -17.25 11.95 4.25
CA LEU A 411 -16.55 10.67 4.37
C LEU A 411 -16.23 10.29 5.81
N LEU A 412 -15.91 11.25 6.68
CA LEU A 412 -15.72 10.99 8.10
C LEU A 412 -17.04 10.52 8.76
N SER A 413 -18.14 11.22 8.49
CA SER A 413 -19.46 10.82 8.98
C SER A 413 -19.87 9.45 8.43
N GLY A 414 -19.61 9.19 7.14
CA GLY A 414 -19.84 7.88 6.52
C GLY A 414 -19.03 6.77 7.20
N ALA A 415 -17.75 7.01 7.50
CA ALA A 415 -16.89 6.07 8.21
C ALA A 415 -17.43 5.75 9.61
N ILE A 416 -17.89 6.75 10.35
CA ILE A 416 -18.50 6.58 11.68
C ILE A 416 -19.76 5.73 11.57
N ILE A 417 -20.71 6.10 10.70
CA ILE A 417 -21.99 5.39 10.53
C ILE A 417 -21.75 3.92 10.16
N GLN A 418 -20.85 3.67 9.21
CA GLN A 418 -20.55 2.32 8.73
C GLN A 418 -19.83 1.50 9.79
N THR A 419 -18.97 2.13 10.60
CA THR A 419 -18.35 1.47 11.77
C THR A 419 -19.42 1.11 12.79
N SER A 420 -20.40 1.97 13.05
CA SER A 420 -21.53 1.66 13.94
C SER A 420 -22.40 0.51 13.43
N ILE A 421 -22.65 0.43 12.11
CA ILE A 421 -23.36 -0.70 11.49
C ILE A 421 -22.58 -2.00 11.71
N MET A 422 -21.27 -1.98 11.44
CA MET A 422 -20.38 -3.11 11.66
C MET A 422 -20.45 -3.56 13.12
N VAL A 423 -20.21 -2.64 14.07
CA VAL A 423 -20.25 -2.93 15.51
C VAL A 423 -21.61 -3.47 15.95
N THR A 424 -22.72 -2.97 15.40
CA THR A 424 -24.07 -3.46 15.71
C THR A 424 -24.24 -4.92 15.32
N PHE A 425 -23.69 -5.33 14.16
CA PHE A 425 -23.65 -6.73 13.75
C PHE A 425 -22.89 -7.60 14.76
N PHE A 426 -21.77 -7.10 15.28
CA PHE A 426 -20.94 -7.81 16.27
C PHE A 426 -21.58 -7.92 17.65
N ILE A 427 -22.29 -6.89 18.11
CA ILE A 427 -22.94 -6.88 19.42
C ILE A 427 -24.21 -7.74 19.42
N ALA A 428 -25.00 -7.66 18.35
CA ALA A 428 -26.28 -8.34 18.23
C ALA A 428 -26.39 -8.98 16.84
N PRO A 429 -25.70 -10.12 16.60
CA PRO A 429 -25.85 -10.86 15.37
C PRO A 429 -27.29 -11.35 15.34
N ARG A 430 -28.15 -10.74 14.51
CA ARG A 430 -29.61 -10.99 14.54
C ARG A 430 -30.02 -12.42 14.12
N GLY A 431 -29.06 -13.34 13.95
CA GLY A 431 -29.23 -14.79 13.79
C GLY A 431 -29.19 -15.61 15.09
N SER A 432 -28.80 -15.06 16.24
CA SER A 432 -28.75 -15.82 17.51
C SER A 432 -30.12 -16.27 18.04
N TYR A 433 -31.22 -15.89 17.39
CA TYR A 433 -32.56 -16.40 17.71
C TYR A 433 -32.78 -17.88 17.37
N ARG A 434 -31.92 -18.53 16.57
CA ARG A 434 -32.03 -19.98 16.33
C ARG A 434 -31.55 -20.85 17.49
N HIS A 435 -30.61 -20.39 18.32
CA HIS A 435 -30.17 -21.16 19.50
C HIS A 435 -31.15 -21.08 20.69
N ALA A 436 -32.03 -20.08 20.72
CA ALA A 436 -33.11 -20.02 21.72
C ALA A 436 -34.23 -21.07 21.47
N LEU A 437 -34.23 -21.77 20.33
CA LEU A 437 -35.21 -22.79 19.97
C LEU A 437 -34.67 -24.24 20.03
N GLY A 438 -33.54 -24.48 20.71
CA GLY A 438 -33.16 -25.83 21.15
C GLY A 438 -32.39 -26.70 20.13
N GLY A 439 -31.79 -26.10 19.10
CA GLY A 439 -30.82 -26.82 18.26
C GLY A 439 -29.50 -27.06 19.01
N PRO A 440 -28.89 -28.26 18.95
CA PRO A 440 -27.64 -28.55 19.63
C PRO A 440 -26.55 -27.57 19.17
N ALA A 441 -25.82 -27.01 20.14
CA ALA A 441 -24.66 -26.17 19.89
C ALA A 441 -23.65 -26.98 19.07
N ILE A 442 -23.43 -26.58 17.83
CA ILE A 442 -22.30 -27.09 17.05
C ILE A 442 -21.07 -26.40 17.63
N ALA A 443 -20.27 -27.19 18.35
CA ALA A 443 -18.98 -26.79 18.91
C ALA A 443 -17.93 -26.64 17.81
#